data_AF-W5NNG4-F1
#
_entry.id   AF-W5NNG4-F1
#
_cell.length_a   1.000
_cell.length_b   1.000
_cell.length_c   1.000
_cell.angle_alpha   90.00
_cell.angle_beta   90.00
_cell.angle_gamma   90.00
#
_symmetry.space_group_name_H-M   'P 1'
#
loop_
_entity.id
_entity.type
_entity.pdbx_description
1 polymer ?
#
loop_
_entity_poly.entity_id
_entity_poly.type
_entity_poly.pdbx_seq_one_letter_code
_entity_poly.pdbx_strand_id
1 'polypeptide(L)'
;YFSLTGRRRADSHEAPQRLSEIRIVLLGGRWSGKSSAGNTILGREEFVTKRVNEECVKKQGEVAGRQITVVDTPGWGSSFKIRAHPQRVREEVVRSVSLCPPGPHALLLVINVNSYTDWRSVDEHLELLSERVWRHTIVLFTWGDRLRDTTIEQHIERRGKELQCLVEKCGNRYHVLNNRYRGDRTQVTELLEKIEDMVAGNYGLYFTTDIKEINTEQEKYMKQKEERQRETEELRQREEERQR
;
A
#
# COMPACT_ATOMS: atom_id res chain seq x y z
N TYR A 1 2.47 -58.24 -19.35
CA TYR A 1 3.38 -57.18 -19.79
C TYR A 1 2.56 -55.91 -20.07
N PHE A 2 2.43 -55.03 -19.08
CA PHE A 2 1.82 -53.71 -19.25
C PHE A 2 2.95 -52.67 -19.29
N SER A 3 3.10 -51.96 -20.40
CA SER A 3 4.10 -50.90 -20.57
C SER A 3 3.57 -49.57 -20.05
N LEU A 4 4.17 -49.07 -18.96
CA LEU A 4 3.99 -47.72 -18.46
C LEU A 4 4.96 -46.77 -19.18
N THR A 5 4.50 -46.00 -20.16
CA THR A 5 5.25 -44.84 -20.65
C THR A 5 4.78 -43.60 -19.90
N GLY A 6 5.47 -43.30 -18.79
CA GLY A 6 5.32 -42.04 -18.08
C GLY A 6 5.87 -40.88 -18.91
N ARG A 7 5.00 -39.97 -19.34
CA ARG A 7 5.40 -38.65 -19.84
C ARG A 7 5.91 -37.84 -18.65
N ARG A 8 7.23 -37.62 -18.58
CA ARG A 8 7.81 -36.56 -17.74
C ARG A 8 7.29 -35.23 -18.28
N ARG A 9 6.49 -34.51 -17.49
CA ARG A 9 6.26 -33.09 -17.73
C ARG A 9 7.58 -32.39 -17.42
N ALA A 10 8.15 -31.74 -18.43
CA ALA A 10 9.25 -30.82 -18.23
C ALA A 10 8.71 -29.61 -17.47
N ASP A 11 9.31 -29.32 -16.32
CA ASP A 11 9.14 -28.02 -15.64
C ASP A 11 9.78 -26.96 -16.55
N SER A 12 8.94 -26.24 -17.29
CA SER A 12 9.36 -25.00 -17.92
C SER A 12 9.45 -23.93 -16.84
N HIS A 13 10.67 -23.61 -16.40
CA HIS A 13 10.95 -22.33 -15.74
C HIS A 13 10.67 -21.21 -16.75
N GLU A 14 9.42 -20.75 -16.79
CA GLU A 14 9.05 -19.50 -17.43
C GLU A 14 9.83 -18.37 -16.73
N ALA A 15 10.58 -17.58 -17.51
CA ALA A 15 11.29 -16.43 -16.97
C ALA A 15 10.30 -15.51 -16.24
N PRO A 16 10.69 -14.86 -15.12
CA PRO A 16 9.79 -13.95 -14.40
C PRO A 16 9.16 -12.96 -15.36
N GLN A 17 7.83 -12.94 -15.43
CA GLN A 17 7.11 -12.03 -16.32
C GLN A 17 7.31 -10.60 -15.81
N ARG A 18 8.23 -9.89 -16.46
CA ARG A 18 8.49 -8.48 -16.18
C ARG A 18 7.28 -7.66 -16.60
N LEU A 19 6.66 -6.98 -15.64
CA LEU A 19 5.47 -6.17 -15.88
C LEU A 19 5.87 -4.83 -16.53
N SER A 20 5.20 -4.45 -17.61
CA SER A 20 5.38 -3.12 -18.22
C SER A 20 4.79 -1.99 -17.36
N GLU A 21 3.83 -2.32 -16.50
CA GLU A 21 3.18 -1.39 -15.57
C GLU A 21 3.01 -2.03 -14.19
N ILE A 22 3.32 -1.28 -13.13
CA ILE A 22 3.08 -1.69 -11.73
C ILE A 22 2.24 -0.61 -11.03
N ARG A 23 1.23 -1.03 -10.28
CA ARG A 23 0.28 -0.15 -9.57
C ARG A 23 0.31 -0.49 -8.10
N ILE A 24 0.63 0.50 -7.27
CA ILE A 24 0.95 0.32 -5.86
C ILE A 24 0.04 1.19 -5.02
N VAL A 25 -0.55 0.63 -3.97
CA VAL A 25 -1.21 1.37 -2.90
C VAL A 25 -0.35 1.30 -1.65
N LEU A 26 -0.06 2.44 -1.03
CA LEU A 26 0.69 2.52 0.23
C LEU A 26 -0.30 2.62 1.39
N LEU A 27 -0.32 1.64 2.29
CA LEU A 27 -1.16 1.58 3.49
C LEU A 27 -0.30 1.66 4.75
N GLY A 28 -0.90 2.03 5.89
CA GLY A 28 -0.19 2.07 7.17
C GLY A 28 -0.54 3.29 8.03
N GLY A 29 -0.10 3.24 9.28
CA GLY A 29 -0.39 4.28 10.28
C GLY A 29 0.15 5.66 9.91
N ARG A 30 -0.30 6.69 10.63
CA ARG A 30 0.28 8.05 10.54
C ARG A 30 1.77 8.00 10.85
N TRP A 31 2.55 8.80 10.11
CA TRP A 31 4.00 8.90 10.28
C TRP A 31 4.82 7.62 10.04
N SER A 32 4.21 6.57 9.46
CA SER A 32 4.90 5.36 9.01
C SER A 32 5.88 5.59 7.85
N GLY A 33 5.82 6.74 7.19
CA GLY A 33 6.72 7.11 6.10
C GLY A 33 6.21 6.80 4.69
N LYS A 34 4.90 6.56 4.50
CA LYS A 34 4.27 6.28 3.19
C LYS A 34 4.66 7.27 2.09
N SER A 35 4.41 8.56 2.30
CA SER A 35 4.74 9.61 1.32
C SER A 35 6.23 9.62 0.95
N SER A 36 7.10 9.36 1.93
CA SER A 36 8.55 9.28 1.69
C SER A 36 8.94 8.02 0.91
N ALA A 37 8.30 6.90 1.20
CA ALA A 37 8.45 5.66 0.43
C ALA A 37 7.96 5.83 -1.01
N GLY A 38 6.81 6.49 -1.22
CA GLY A 38 6.30 6.82 -2.55
C GLY A 38 7.27 7.69 -3.36
N ASN A 39 7.88 8.69 -2.73
CA ASN A 39 8.92 9.51 -3.36
C ASN A 39 10.17 8.70 -3.70
N THR A 40 10.55 7.76 -2.84
CA THR A 40 11.71 6.88 -3.08
C THR A 40 11.44 5.92 -4.23
N ILE A 41 10.25 5.30 -4.26
CA ILE A 41 9.80 4.41 -5.36
C ILE A 41 9.79 5.17 -6.69
N LEU A 42 9.26 6.39 -6.72
CA LEU A 42 9.24 7.21 -7.94
C LEU A 42 10.59 7.87 -8.28
N GLY A 43 11.56 7.82 -7.36
CA GLY A 43 12.87 8.46 -7.52
C GLY A 43 12.84 10.00 -7.53
N ARG A 44 11.75 10.64 -7.08
CA ARG A 44 11.58 12.10 -7.08
C ARG A 44 10.57 12.58 -6.04
N GLU A 45 10.57 13.89 -5.75
CA GLU A 45 9.69 14.51 -4.75
C GLU A 45 8.32 14.88 -5.34
N GLU A 46 7.32 14.03 -5.10
CA GLU A 46 5.96 14.18 -5.62
C GLU A 46 4.91 14.23 -4.51
N PHE A 47 5.14 13.50 -3.44
CA PHE A 47 4.31 13.46 -2.24
C PHE A 47 4.87 14.40 -1.16
N VAL A 48 3.99 15.14 -0.51
CA VAL A 48 4.34 16.04 0.60
C VAL A 48 4.60 15.21 1.85
N THR A 49 5.82 15.29 2.40
CA THR A 49 6.24 14.49 3.57
C THR A 49 6.14 15.22 4.91
N LYS A 50 5.98 16.55 4.90
CA LYS A 50 5.97 17.40 6.10
C LYS A 50 4.63 17.43 6.85
N ARG A 51 3.58 16.83 6.28
CA ARG A 51 2.24 16.78 6.87
C ARG A 51 1.61 15.42 6.61
N VAL A 52 0.62 15.06 7.43
CA VAL A 52 -0.23 13.90 7.16
C VAL A 52 -1.19 14.27 6.04
N ASN A 53 -1.31 13.39 5.04
CA ASN A 53 -2.32 13.50 4.00
C ASN A 53 -3.70 13.09 4.55
N GLU A 54 -4.72 13.89 4.23
CA GLU A 54 -6.11 13.61 4.63
C GLU A 54 -6.91 12.88 3.55
N GLU A 55 -6.40 12.87 2.32
CA GLU A 55 -6.99 12.18 1.17
C GLU A 55 -5.93 11.34 0.44
N CYS A 56 -6.39 10.34 -0.32
CA CYS A 56 -5.52 9.58 -1.20
C CYS A 56 -4.98 10.45 -2.32
N VAL A 57 -3.67 10.38 -2.55
CA VAL A 57 -2.96 11.09 -3.62
C VAL A 57 -2.37 10.07 -4.56
N LYS A 58 -2.66 10.21 -5.86
CA LYS A 58 -2.09 9.37 -6.93
C LYS A 58 -0.97 10.11 -7.63
N LYS A 59 0.16 9.43 -7.86
CA LYS A 59 1.30 9.90 -8.65
C LYS A 59 1.81 8.80 -9.54
N GLN A 60 2.42 9.18 -10.66
CA GLN A 60 2.89 8.24 -11.68
C GLN A 60 4.24 8.67 -12.26
N GLY A 61 5.04 7.71 -12.69
CA GLY A 61 6.31 7.96 -13.37
C GLY A 61 6.94 6.69 -13.90
N GLU A 62 7.88 6.84 -14.82
CA GLU A 62 8.69 5.73 -15.30
C GLU A 62 9.85 5.46 -14.33
N VAL A 63 10.02 4.20 -13.93
CA VAL A 63 11.09 3.75 -13.06
C VAL A 63 11.59 2.39 -13.54
N ALA A 64 12.90 2.25 -13.73
CA ALA A 64 13.53 1.01 -14.20
C ALA A 64 12.84 0.41 -15.46
N GLY A 65 12.43 1.27 -16.40
CA GLY A 65 11.77 0.88 -17.65
C GLY A 65 10.32 0.41 -17.50
N ARG A 66 9.67 0.69 -16.37
CA ARG A 66 8.29 0.31 -16.06
C ARG A 66 7.47 1.54 -15.75
N GLN A 67 6.21 1.57 -16.17
CA GLN A 67 5.27 2.60 -15.75
C GLN A 67 4.81 2.30 -14.32
N ILE A 68 5.17 3.16 -13.36
CA ILE A 68 4.79 3.00 -11.97
C ILE A 68 3.66 3.97 -11.63
N THR A 69 2.62 3.43 -10.98
CA THR A 69 1.58 4.20 -10.29
C THR A 69 1.70 3.98 -8.80
N VAL A 70 1.73 5.05 -8.02
CA VAL A 70 1.72 5.00 -6.56
C VAL A 70 0.54 5.81 -6.05
N VAL A 71 -0.28 5.20 -5.20
CA VAL A 71 -1.35 5.85 -4.44
C VAL A 71 -0.93 5.89 -2.97
N ASP A 72 -0.69 7.09 -2.46
CA ASP A 72 -0.43 7.35 -1.04
C ASP A 72 -1.76 7.59 -0.31
N THR A 73 -2.06 6.79 0.71
CA THR A 73 -3.33 6.88 1.45
C THR A 73 -3.17 7.68 2.75
N PRO A 74 -4.27 8.22 3.31
CA PRO A 74 -4.25 8.78 4.66
C PRO A 74 -3.76 7.75 5.67
N GLY A 75 -2.98 8.20 6.65
CA GLY A 75 -2.57 7.35 7.76
C GLY A 75 -3.69 7.16 8.79
N TRP A 76 -3.91 5.92 9.20
CA TRP A 76 -4.77 5.63 10.33
C TRP A 76 -4.08 5.98 11.66
N GLY A 77 -4.91 6.34 12.64
CA GLY A 77 -4.48 6.71 13.98
C GLY A 77 -4.04 5.50 14.81
N SER A 78 -3.49 5.77 15.99
CA SER A 78 -3.04 4.74 16.94
C SER A 78 -4.19 4.11 17.75
N SER A 79 -5.45 4.40 17.41
CA SER A 79 -6.59 3.81 18.11
C SER A 79 -6.72 2.34 17.72
N PHE A 80 -6.93 1.47 18.70
CA PHE A 80 -7.00 0.02 18.53
C PHE A 80 -8.25 -0.47 17.77
N LYS A 81 -9.19 0.41 17.44
CA LYS A 81 -10.45 0.06 16.78
C LYS A 81 -10.68 0.88 15.52
N ILE A 82 -10.90 0.21 14.39
CA ILE A 82 -11.30 0.82 13.11
C ILE A 82 -12.58 1.65 13.25
N ARG A 83 -13.51 1.22 14.11
CA ARG A 83 -14.77 1.94 14.38
C ARG A 83 -14.56 3.26 15.13
N ALA A 84 -13.43 3.41 15.81
CA ALA A 84 -13.05 4.66 16.47
C ALA A 84 -12.34 5.63 15.53
N HIS A 85 -12.03 5.21 14.30
CA HIS A 85 -11.51 6.11 13.27
C HIS A 85 -12.65 6.88 12.60
N PRO A 86 -12.40 8.12 12.17
CA PRO A 86 -13.35 8.85 11.34
C PRO A 86 -13.75 8.01 10.13
N GLN A 87 -15.03 7.99 9.79
CA GLN A 87 -15.57 7.25 8.64
C GLN A 87 -14.76 7.52 7.36
N ARG A 88 -14.31 8.77 7.19
CA ARG A 88 -13.43 9.20 6.09
C ARG A 88 -12.16 8.36 5.94
N VAL A 89 -11.52 7.92 7.02
CA VAL A 89 -10.29 7.10 6.94
C VAL A 89 -10.60 5.74 6.30
N ARG A 90 -11.74 5.14 6.67
CA ARG A 90 -12.20 3.85 6.12
C ARG A 90 -12.56 3.99 4.65
N GLU A 91 -13.29 5.04 4.31
CA GLU A 91 -13.67 5.38 2.93
C GLU A 91 -12.43 5.58 2.05
N GLU A 92 -11.40 6.28 2.55
CA GLU A 92 -10.17 6.50 1.80
C GLU A 92 -9.35 5.21 1.60
N VAL A 93 -9.32 4.30 2.58
CA VAL A 93 -8.70 2.97 2.39
C VAL A 93 -9.40 2.22 1.25
N VAL A 94 -10.73 2.18 1.23
CA VAL A 94 -11.48 1.51 0.15
C VAL A 94 -11.29 2.23 -1.19
N ARG A 95 -11.36 3.57 -1.20
CA ARG A 95 -11.17 4.41 -2.38
C ARG A 95 -9.79 4.23 -3.01
N SER A 96 -8.75 4.00 -2.20
CA SER A 96 -7.37 3.88 -2.67
C SER A 96 -7.19 2.82 -3.77
N VAL A 97 -7.86 1.68 -3.64
CA VAL A 97 -7.81 0.56 -4.60
C VAL A 97 -8.36 0.98 -5.96
N SER A 98 -9.44 1.76 -5.95
CA SER A 98 -10.10 2.22 -7.19
C SER A 98 -9.34 3.32 -7.93
N LEU A 99 -8.38 3.98 -7.28
CA LEU A 99 -7.49 4.94 -7.95
C LEU A 99 -6.44 4.26 -8.86
N CYS A 100 -6.38 2.93 -8.81
CA CYS A 100 -5.46 2.08 -9.57
C CYS A 100 -6.19 1.12 -10.53
N PRO A 101 -7.07 1.57 -11.44
CA PRO A 101 -7.78 0.65 -12.34
C PRO A 101 -6.82 -0.17 -13.21
N PRO A 102 -7.12 -1.44 -13.50
CA PRO A 102 -8.28 -2.23 -13.04
C PRO A 102 -8.19 -2.74 -11.59
N GLY A 103 -7.04 -2.57 -10.94
CA GLY A 103 -6.77 -2.83 -9.53
C GLY A 103 -5.26 -2.74 -9.25
N PRO A 104 -4.81 -2.54 -8.01
CA PRO A 104 -3.39 -2.48 -7.69
C PRO A 104 -2.74 -3.86 -7.80
N HIS A 105 -1.51 -3.89 -8.30
CA HIS A 105 -0.69 -5.11 -8.31
C HIS A 105 -0.20 -5.46 -6.91
N ALA A 106 0.11 -4.43 -6.10
CA ALA A 106 0.60 -4.59 -4.75
C ALA A 106 -0.02 -3.55 -3.79
N LEU A 107 -0.27 -3.99 -2.56
CA LEU A 107 -0.49 -3.14 -1.41
C LEU A 107 0.75 -3.20 -0.53
N LEU A 108 1.41 -2.07 -0.32
CA LEU A 108 2.58 -2.00 0.56
C LEU A 108 2.12 -1.54 1.94
N LEU A 109 2.19 -2.45 2.93
CA LEU A 109 1.94 -2.12 4.32
C LEU A 109 3.19 -1.49 4.92
N VAL A 110 3.17 -0.17 5.04
CA VAL A 110 4.32 0.62 5.46
C VAL A 110 4.44 0.64 6.97
N ILE A 111 5.56 0.13 7.49
CA ILE A 111 5.90 0.07 8.91
C ILE A 111 7.24 0.77 9.14
N ASN A 112 7.27 1.72 10.06
CA ASN A 112 8.52 2.35 10.48
C ASN A 112 9.23 1.43 11.49
N VAL A 113 10.47 1.03 11.21
CA VAL A 113 11.23 0.10 12.08
C VAL A 113 11.43 0.62 13.51
N ASN A 114 11.37 1.93 13.73
CA ASN A 114 11.49 2.54 15.07
C ASN A 114 10.16 2.77 15.78
N SER A 115 9.03 2.61 15.10
CA SER A 115 7.70 2.87 15.68
C SER A 115 7.07 1.59 16.19
N TYR A 116 6.25 1.71 17.23
CA TYR A 116 5.29 0.64 17.57
C TYR A 116 4.19 0.64 16.51
N THR A 117 3.82 -0.54 16.02
CA THR A 117 2.69 -0.72 15.12
C THR A 117 1.68 -1.60 15.83
N ASP A 118 0.43 -1.15 15.92
CA ASP A 118 -0.65 -1.96 16.47
C ASP A 118 -1.19 -2.91 15.40
N TRP A 119 -0.86 -4.19 15.54
CA TRP A 119 -1.17 -5.23 14.57
C TRP A 119 -2.66 -5.51 14.45
N ARG A 120 -3.43 -5.35 15.53
CA ARG A 120 -4.89 -5.50 15.50
C ARG A 120 -5.52 -4.42 14.64
N SER A 121 -5.06 -3.18 14.82
CA SER A 121 -5.49 -2.08 13.96
C SER A 121 -5.11 -2.33 12.50
N VAL A 122 -3.91 -2.83 12.20
CA VAL A 122 -3.53 -3.21 10.82
C VAL A 122 -4.51 -4.23 10.23
N ASP A 123 -4.83 -5.29 10.98
CA ASP A 123 -5.74 -6.35 10.56
C ASP A 123 -7.12 -5.78 10.19
N GLU A 124 -7.73 -5.01 11.11
CA GLU A 124 -9.04 -4.41 10.89
C GLU A 124 -9.07 -3.43 9.71
N HIS A 125 -7.98 -2.71 9.45
CA HIS A 125 -7.91 -1.78 8.30
C HIS A 125 -7.80 -2.51 6.97
N LEU A 126 -7.01 -3.59 6.90
CA LEU A 126 -6.83 -4.36 5.67
C LEU A 126 -8.08 -5.20 5.36
N GLU A 127 -8.76 -5.73 6.39
CA GLU A 127 -10.01 -6.49 6.23
C GLU A 127 -11.14 -5.66 5.60
N LEU A 128 -11.10 -4.32 5.64
CA LEU A 128 -12.03 -3.47 4.88
C LEU A 128 -12.00 -3.73 3.38
N LEU A 129 -10.88 -4.22 2.84
CA LEU A 129 -10.69 -4.49 1.42
C LEU A 129 -11.08 -5.92 1.02
N SER A 130 -11.28 -6.81 1.98
CA SER A 130 -11.43 -8.28 1.93
C SER A 130 -10.22 -9.06 2.47
N GLU A 131 -10.47 -10.27 2.95
CA GLU A 131 -9.43 -11.22 3.39
C GLU A 131 -8.39 -11.54 2.28
N ARG A 132 -8.78 -11.42 1.00
CA ARG A 132 -7.88 -11.67 -0.14
C ARG A 132 -6.76 -10.65 -0.26
N VAL A 133 -6.87 -9.50 0.40
CA VAL A 133 -5.87 -8.42 0.36
C VAL A 133 -4.47 -8.92 0.72
N TRP A 134 -4.39 -9.83 1.69
CA TRP A 134 -3.12 -10.34 2.21
C TRP A 134 -2.25 -11.01 1.13
N ARG A 135 -2.88 -11.63 0.12
CA ARG A 135 -2.19 -12.25 -1.02
C ARG A 135 -1.44 -11.25 -1.90
N HIS A 136 -1.87 -9.99 -1.90
CA HIS A 136 -1.27 -8.89 -2.65
C HIS A 136 -0.52 -7.90 -1.76
N THR A 137 -0.32 -8.24 -0.47
CA THR A 137 0.38 -7.37 0.48
C THR A 137 1.85 -7.76 0.64
N ILE A 138 2.71 -6.75 0.68
CA ILE A 138 4.12 -6.84 1.09
C ILE A 138 4.34 -5.88 2.26
N VAL A 139 5.01 -6.33 3.31
CA VAL A 139 5.41 -5.45 4.42
C VAL A 139 6.59 -4.60 3.99
N LEU A 140 6.43 -3.28 3.98
CA LEU A 140 7.47 -2.32 3.63
C LEU A 140 8.01 -1.64 4.89
N PHE A 141 9.19 -2.06 5.33
CA PHE A 141 9.88 -1.45 6.44
C PHE A 141 10.60 -0.18 6.00
N THR A 142 10.23 0.97 6.58
CA THR A 142 10.91 2.24 6.31
C THR A 142 11.91 2.56 7.41
N TRP A 143 12.80 3.52 7.14
CA TRP A 143 13.89 3.92 8.04
C TRP A 143 14.89 2.77 8.25
N GLY A 144 15.17 2.02 7.18
CA GLY A 144 16.13 0.91 7.21
C GLY A 144 17.52 1.30 7.73
N ASP A 145 17.92 2.57 7.61
CA ASP A 145 19.15 3.11 8.20
C ASP A 145 19.22 2.97 9.73
N ARG A 146 18.07 2.81 10.38
CA ARG A 146 17.98 2.65 11.84
C ARG A 146 18.22 1.23 12.32
N LEU A 147 18.21 0.24 11.41
CA LEU A 147 18.53 -1.14 11.76
C LEU A 147 20.02 -1.31 12.13
N ARG A 148 20.90 -0.43 11.63
CA ARG A 148 22.36 -0.50 11.86
C ARG A 148 22.89 -1.90 11.52
N ASP A 149 23.49 -2.58 12.49
CA ASP A 149 24.07 -3.93 12.34
C ASP A 149 23.05 -5.07 12.58
N THR A 150 21.78 -4.74 12.85
CA THR A 150 20.72 -5.74 13.03
C THR A 150 20.06 -6.03 11.69
N THR A 151 19.92 -7.29 11.32
CA THR A 151 19.16 -7.65 10.10
C THR A 151 17.66 -7.42 10.30
N ILE A 152 16.90 -7.34 9.20
CA ILE A 152 15.45 -7.17 9.33
C ILE A 152 14.78 -8.39 9.96
N GLU A 153 15.31 -9.59 9.74
CA GLU A 153 14.83 -10.84 10.34
C GLU A 153 15.02 -10.81 11.86
N GLN A 154 16.21 -10.44 12.33
CA GLN A 154 16.47 -10.25 13.75
C GLN A 154 15.57 -9.16 14.37
N HIS A 155 15.27 -8.10 13.62
CA HIS A 155 14.34 -7.07 14.07
C HIS A 155 12.92 -7.64 14.22
N ILE A 156 12.42 -8.37 13.23
CA ILE A 156 11.10 -9.02 13.25
C ILE A 156 11.01 -9.98 14.44
N GLU A 157 12.04 -10.80 14.67
CA GLU A 157 12.11 -11.71 15.81
C GLU A 157 12.04 -10.97 17.16
N ARG A 158 12.89 -9.95 17.34
CA ARG A 158 12.98 -9.16 18.58
C ARG A 158 11.71 -8.37 18.90
N ARG A 159 10.96 -7.93 17.88
CA ARG A 159 9.68 -7.22 18.05
C ARG A 159 8.55 -8.12 18.55
N GLY A 160 8.73 -9.43 18.49
CA GLY A 160 7.82 -10.41 19.08
C GLY A 160 6.83 -11.03 18.10
N LYS A 161 6.01 -11.96 18.63
CA LYS A 161 5.14 -12.85 17.85
C LYS A 161 4.13 -12.13 16.97
N GLU A 162 3.70 -10.94 17.37
CA GLU A 162 2.66 -10.22 16.64
C GLU A 162 3.16 -9.68 15.29
N LEU A 163 4.37 -9.13 15.23
CA LEU A 163 4.98 -8.72 13.96
C LEU A 163 5.32 -9.94 13.08
N GLN A 164 5.81 -11.02 13.69
CA GLN A 164 6.06 -12.28 12.99
C GLN A 164 4.78 -12.80 12.32
N CYS A 165 3.68 -12.88 13.07
CA CYS A 165 2.38 -13.29 12.55
C CYS A 165 1.88 -12.38 11.42
N LEU A 166 2.08 -11.07 11.52
CA LEU A 166 1.74 -10.14 10.44
C LEU A 166 2.55 -10.42 9.16
N VAL A 167 3.85 -10.65 9.28
CA VAL A 167 4.73 -10.97 8.16
C VAL A 167 4.36 -12.33 7.55
N GLU A 168 4.03 -13.32 8.38
CA GLU A 168 3.51 -14.62 7.97
C GLU A 168 2.17 -14.51 7.23
N LYS A 169 1.23 -13.69 7.71
CA LYS A 169 -0.03 -13.36 7.00
C LYS A 169 0.24 -12.79 5.60
N CYS A 170 1.33 -12.03 5.45
CA CYS A 170 1.80 -11.53 4.16
C CYS A 170 2.64 -12.57 3.39
N GLY A 171 2.60 -13.85 3.73
CA GLY A 171 3.34 -14.91 3.05
C GLY A 171 4.87 -14.75 3.14
N ASN A 172 5.36 -14.21 4.25
CA ASN A 172 6.78 -13.86 4.45
C ASN A 172 7.32 -12.84 3.43
N ARG A 173 6.45 -12.04 2.81
CA ARG A 173 6.85 -10.98 1.89
C ARG A 173 7.12 -9.69 2.66
N TYR A 174 8.39 -9.28 2.68
CA TYR A 174 8.81 -7.99 3.20
C TYR A 174 9.96 -7.39 2.40
N HIS A 175 10.13 -6.07 2.53
CA HIS A 175 11.22 -5.31 1.94
C HIS A 175 11.61 -4.15 2.85
N VAL A 176 12.90 -3.80 2.87
CA VAL A 176 13.43 -2.68 3.67
C VAL A 176 13.79 -1.54 2.74
N LEU A 177 13.21 -0.37 3.00
CA LEU A 177 13.43 0.84 2.22
C LEU A 177 14.15 1.89 3.05
N ASN A 178 15.27 2.39 2.51
CA ASN A 178 16.03 3.47 3.11
C ASN A 178 15.72 4.79 2.42
N ASN A 179 14.69 5.47 2.92
CA ASN A 179 14.20 6.74 2.37
C ASN A 179 15.21 7.89 2.39
N ARG A 180 16.35 7.77 3.11
CA ARG A 180 17.43 8.78 3.11
C ARG A 180 18.33 8.67 1.88
N TYR A 181 18.47 7.47 1.32
CA TYR A 181 19.37 7.19 0.20
C TYR A 181 18.56 6.90 -1.07
N ARG A 182 17.89 7.92 -1.60
CA ARG A 182 17.08 7.80 -2.82
C ARG A 182 17.88 7.57 -4.11
N GLY A 183 19.20 7.80 -4.06
CA GLY A 183 20.10 7.55 -5.19
C GLY A 183 20.35 6.06 -5.43
N ASP A 184 20.18 5.21 -4.41
CA ASP A 184 20.29 3.78 -4.59
C ASP A 184 19.01 3.23 -5.22
N ARG A 185 19.05 3.02 -6.53
CA ARG A 185 17.95 2.45 -7.31
C ARG A 185 17.83 0.93 -7.15
N THR A 186 18.78 0.28 -6.50
CA THR A 186 18.80 -1.17 -6.29
C THR A 186 17.65 -1.57 -5.37
N GLN A 187 17.47 -0.86 -4.25
CA GLN A 187 16.35 -1.11 -3.31
C GLN A 187 14.99 -1.08 -4.02
N VAL A 188 14.79 -0.12 -4.94
CA VAL A 188 13.52 0.00 -5.67
C VAL A 188 13.40 -1.13 -6.68
N THR A 189 14.46 -1.47 -7.40
CA THR A 189 14.45 -2.55 -8.38
C THR A 189 14.12 -3.89 -7.72
N GLU A 190 14.75 -4.21 -6.58
CA GLU A 190 14.46 -5.41 -5.78
C GLU A 190 13.02 -5.42 -5.24
N LEU A 191 12.48 -4.27 -4.83
CA LEU A 191 11.07 -4.15 -4.44
C LEU A 191 10.13 -4.47 -5.62
N LEU A 192 10.43 -3.95 -6.81
CA LEU A 192 9.61 -4.19 -8.00
C LEU A 192 9.68 -5.67 -8.42
N GLU A 193 10.84 -6.31 -8.34
CA GLU A 193 10.99 -7.75 -8.59
C GLU A 193 10.17 -8.59 -7.60
N LYS A 194 10.21 -8.26 -6.29
CA LYS A 194 9.34 -8.91 -5.29
C LYS A 194 7.85 -8.74 -5.59
N ILE A 195 7.44 -7.61 -6.17
CA ILE A 195 6.05 -7.39 -6.60
C ILE A 195 5.73 -8.28 -7.81
N GLU A 196 6.62 -8.36 -8.79
CA GLU A 196 6.45 -9.21 -9.98
C GLU A 196 6.33 -10.69 -9.59
N ASP A 197 7.20 -11.18 -8.70
CA ASP A 197 7.13 -12.55 -8.16
C ASP A 197 5.81 -12.82 -7.43
N MET A 198 5.36 -11.87 -6.60
CA MET A 198 4.08 -11.97 -5.90
C MET A 198 2.90 -12.00 -6.89
N VAL A 199 2.93 -11.19 -7.95
CA VAL A 199 1.88 -11.16 -8.97
C VAL A 199 1.88 -12.47 -9.77
N ALA A 200 3.05 -13.00 -10.14
CA ALA A 200 3.17 -14.30 -10.80
C ALA A 200 2.60 -15.43 -9.92
N GLY A 201 2.91 -15.44 -8.62
CA GLY A 201 2.33 -16.37 -7.65
C GLY A 201 0.82 -16.22 -7.44
N ASN A 202 0.25 -15.08 -7.83
CA ASN A 202 -1.19 -14.83 -7.88
C ASN A 202 -1.78 -14.96 -9.29
N TYR A 203 -1.16 -15.77 -10.16
CA TYR A 203 -1.63 -16.07 -11.52
C TYR A 203 -1.69 -14.83 -12.43
N GLY A 204 -0.81 -13.85 -12.20
CA GLY A 204 -0.77 -12.60 -12.98
C GLY A 204 -1.89 -11.62 -12.62
N LEU A 205 -2.70 -11.92 -11.59
CA LEU A 205 -3.84 -11.10 -11.22
C LEU A 205 -3.42 -9.91 -10.35
N TYR A 206 -4.09 -8.78 -10.57
CA TYR A 206 -4.08 -7.64 -9.65
C TYR A 206 -5.15 -7.84 -8.56
N PHE A 207 -5.01 -7.10 -7.46
CA PHE A 207 -5.99 -7.13 -6.40
C PHE A 207 -7.32 -6.49 -6.86
N THR A 208 -8.42 -7.19 -6.61
CA THR A 208 -9.78 -6.70 -6.82
C THR A 208 -10.61 -6.96 -5.58
N THR A 209 -11.29 -5.93 -5.10
CA THR A 209 -12.45 -6.08 -4.20
C THR A 209 -13.71 -6.16 -5.06
N ASP A 210 -14.82 -6.70 -4.55
CA ASP A 210 -16.10 -6.70 -5.28
C ASP A 210 -16.51 -5.26 -5.66
N ILE A 211 -16.26 -4.92 -6.93
CA ILE A 211 -16.28 -3.56 -7.48
C ILE A 211 -17.66 -2.89 -7.31
N LYS A 212 -18.74 -3.68 -7.19
CA LYS A 212 -20.11 -3.18 -7.04
C LYS A 212 -20.33 -2.40 -5.74
N GLU A 213 -19.77 -2.87 -4.63
CA GLU A 213 -19.89 -2.17 -3.34
C GLU A 213 -19.00 -0.93 -3.32
N ILE A 214 -17.80 -1.01 -3.91
CA ILE A 214 -16.91 0.15 -3.98
C ILE A 214 -17.50 1.25 -4.86
N ASN A 215 -18.03 0.94 -6.05
CA ASN A 215 -18.64 1.96 -6.92
C ASN A 215 -19.80 2.68 -6.21
N THR A 216 -20.62 1.93 -5.46
CA THR A 216 -21.74 2.49 -4.71
C THR A 216 -21.27 3.40 -3.56
N GLU A 217 -20.27 2.98 -2.80
CA GLU A 217 -19.69 3.78 -1.72
C GLU A 217 -18.90 4.99 -2.25
N GLN A 218 -18.27 4.87 -3.42
CA GLN A 218 -17.63 5.97 -4.13
C GLN A 218 -18.62 7.03 -4.59
N GLU A 219 -19.73 6.64 -5.22
CA GLU A 219 -20.78 7.58 -5.63
C GLU A 219 -21.35 8.33 -4.42
N LYS A 220 -21.57 7.62 -3.30
CA LYS A 220 -21.99 8.26 -2.04
C LYS A 220 -20.93 9.22 -1.51
N TYR A 221 -19.67 8.82 -1.48
CA TYR A 221 -18.57 9.65 -1.01
C TYR A 221 -18.39 10.92 -1.85
N MET A 222 -18.43 10.80 -3.19
CA MET A 222 -18.31 11.94 -4.09
C MET A 222 -19.44 12.94 -3.88
N LYS A 223 -20.69 12.46 -3.74
CA LYS A 223 -21.84 13.30 -3.38
C LYS A 223 -21.63 14.03 -2.05
N GLN A 224 -21.23 13.32 -0.99
CA GLN A 224 -20.97 13.93 0.31
C GLN A 224 -19.81 14.94 0.28
N LYS A 225 -18.79 14.71 -0.54
CA LYS A 225 -17.66 15.63 -0.70
C LYS A 225 -18.10 16.92 -1.40
N GLU A 226 -18.85 16.80 -2.48
CA GLU A 226 -19.42 17.95 -3.20
C GLU A 226 -20.34 18.78 -2.30
N GLU A 227 -21.19 18.12 -1.51
CA GLU A 227 -22.10 18.78 -0.57
C GLU A 227 -21.34 19.56 0.51
N ARG A 228 -20.34 18.93 1.14
CA ARG A 228 -19.47 19.61 2.11
C ARG A 228 -18.69 20.78 1.52
N GLN A 229 -18.24 20.66 0.26
CA GLN A 229 -17.58 21.77 -0.43
C GLN A 229 -18.54 22.93 -0.67
N ARG A 230 -19.78 22.66 -1.08
CA ARG A 230 -20.82 23.69 -1.22
C ARG A 230 -21.13 24.36 0.10
N GLU A 231 -21.34 23.60 1.18
CA GLU A 231 -21.59 24.15 2.51
C GLU A 231 -20.44 25.04 2.99
N THR A 232 -19.19 24.60 2.78
CA THR A 232 -18.00 25.37 3.19
C THR A 232 -17.88 26.68 2.40
N GLU A 233 -18.17 26.64 1.09
CA GLU A 233 -18.15 27.82 0.22
C GLU A 233 -19.28 28.80 0.57
N GLU A 234 -20.48 28.31 0.84
CA GLU A 234 -21.62 29.12 1.29
C GLU A 234 -21.35 29.80 2.64
N LEU A 235 -20.71 29.09 3.58
CA LEU A 235 -20.29 29.66 4.86
C LEU A 235 -19.27 30.78 4.67
N ARG A 236 -18.26 30.58 3.80
CA ARG A 236 -17.26 31.61 3.47
C ARG A 236 -17.91 32.85 2.87
N GLN A 237 -18.81 32.69 1.91
CA GLN A 237 -19.50 33.81 1.28
C GLN A 237 -20.32 34.61 2.30
N ARG A 238 -21.05 33.92 3.20
CA ARG A 238 -21.80 34.58 4.28
C ARG A 238 -20.91 35.32 5.29
N GLU A 239 -19.73 34.78 5.59
CA GLU A 239 -18.76 35.46 6.47
C GLU A 239 -18.17 36.70 5.80
N GLU A 240 -17.85 36.64 4.50
CA GLU A 240 -17.37 37.78 3.72
C GLU A 240 -18.43 38.88 3.60
N GLU A 241 -19.70 38.53 3.42
CA GLU A 241 -20.82 39.48 3.40
C GLU A 241 -21.05 40.15 4.77
N ARG A 242 -20.82 39.44 5.88
CA ARG A 242 -20.93 39.99 7.25
C ARG A 242 -19.78 40.92 7.63
N GLN A 243 -18.65 40.83 6.93
CA GLN A 243 -17.47 41.67 7.16
C GLN A 243 -17.40 42.90 6.24
N ARG A 244 -18.36 43.06 5.32
CA ARG A 244 -18.57 44.25 4.49
C ARG A 244 -19.60 45.19 5.10
#